data_AF-A0YDD8-F1
#
_entry.id   AF-A0YDD8-F1
#
_cell.length_a   1.000
_cell.length_b   1.000
_cell.length_c   1.000
_cell.angle_alpha   90.00
_cell.angle_beta   90.00
_cell.angle_gamma   90.00
#
_symmetry.space_group_name_H-M   'P 1'
#
loop_
_entity.id
_entity.type
_entity.pdbx_description
1 polymer ?
#
loop_
_entity_poly.entity_id
_entity_poly.type
_entity_poly.pdbx_seq_one_letter_code
_entity_poly.pdbx_strand_id
1 'polypeptide(L)' 'MKIQKYRVKIKQVGSTWTSEIWRKVSKNEAAVSKGQAGFASEQEAQSWGETELKAFLSHLGDRNQRRAEKRS' A
#
# COMPACT_ATOMS: atom_id res chain seq x y z
N MET A 1 -2.30 -14.51 -15.19
CA MET A 1 -2.66 -14.24 -13.78
C MET A 1 -2.00 -12.93 -13.34
N LYS A 2 -2.78 -11.85 -13.12
CA LYS A 2 -2.22 -10.56 -12.65
C LYS A 2 -1.75 -10.73 -11.21
N ILE A 3 -0.45 -10.71 -10.98
CA ILE A 3 0.12 -10.71 -9.62
C ILE A 3 -0.16 -9.34 -9.01
N GLN A 4 -0.94 -9.30 -7.93
CA GLN A 4 -1.20 -8.08 -7.20
C GLN A 4 0.09 -7.63 -6.48
N LYS A 5 0.69 -6.54 -6.97
CA LYS A 5 1.99 -6.04 -6.48
C LYS A 5 1.91 -5.43 -5.08
N TYR A 6 0.72 -5.03 -4.63
CA TYR A 6 0.51 -4.37 -3.35
C TYR A 6 -0.63 -5.03 -2.58
N ARG A 7 -0.42 -5.27 -1.28
CA ARG A 7 -1.43 -5.83 -0.37
C ARG A 7 -1.54 -4.94 0.87
N VAL A 8 -2.74 -4.74 1.39
CA VAL A 8 -2.95 -4.13 2.70
C VAL A 8 -2.95 -5.23 3.74
N LYS A 9 -2.26 -5.01 4.86
CA LYS A 9 -2.25 -5.88 6.03
C LYS A 9 -2.64 -5.08 7.25
N ILE A 10 -3.60 -5.58 8.00
CA ILE A 10 -3.98 -4.99 9.28
C ILE A 10 -3.35 -5.83 10.40
N LYS A 11 -2.79 -5.15 11.39
CA LYS A 11 -2.23 -5.76 12.60
C LYS A 11 -2.80 -5.05 13.81
N GLN A 12 -3.25 -5.84 14.79
CA GLN A 12 -3.58 -5.32 16.10
C GLN A 12 -2.31 -5.22 16.95
N VAL A 13 -2.10 -4.08 17.58
CA VAL A 13 -0.99 -3.82 18.50
C VAL A 13 -1.59 -3.25 19.79
N GLY A 14 -1.72 -4.12 20.80
CA GLY A 14 -2.40 -3.80 22.05
C GLY A 14 -3.87 -3.42 21.82
N SER A 15 -4.23 -2.19 22.19
CA SER A 15 -5.57 -1.63 22.00
C SER A 15 -5.75 -0.86 20.69
N THR A 16 -4.73 -0.80 19.84
CA THR A 16 -4.76 -0.03 18.60
C THR A 16 -4.56 -0.92 17.38
N TRP A 17 -5.03 -0.44 16.24
CA TRP A 17 -4.88 -1.11 14.96
C TRP A 17 -3.85 -0.37 14.09
N THR A 18 -3.11 -1.15 13.32
CA THR A 18 -2.07 -0.68 12.41
C THR A 18 -2.37 -1.21 11.02
N SER A 19 -2.36 -0.32 10.02
CA SER A 19 -2.54 -0.65 8.61
C SER A 19 -1.22 -0.51 7.87
N GLU A 20 -0.78 -1.56 7.19
CA GLU A 20 0.47 -1.61 6.44
C GLU A 20 0.20 -1.97 4.98
N ILE A 21 0.69 -1.13 4.05
CA ILE A 21 0.72 -1.41 2.62
C ILE A 21 2.04 -2.11 2.30
N TRP A 22 1.96 -3.39 1.95
CA TRP A 22 3.10 -4.21 1.56
C TRP A 22 3.23 -4.30 0.05
N ARG A 23 4.41 -4.02 -0.46
CA ARG A 23 4.79 -4.23 -1.86
C ARG A 23 5.52 -5.56 -2.00
N LYS A 24 5.11 -6.34 -2.98
CA LYS A 24 5.86 -7.52 -3.44
C LYS A 24 7.09 -7.05 -4.22
N VAL A 25 8.28 -7.33 -3.67
CA VAL A 25 9.57 -6.97 -4.27
C VAL A 25 10.05 -8.09 -5.18
N SER A 26 9.97 -9.34 -4.71
CA SER A 26 10.30 -10.54 -5.46
C SER A 26 9.24 -11.64 -5.24
N LYS A 27 9.43 -12.85 -5.78
CA LYS A 27 8.50 -13.97 -5.52
C LYS A 27 8.41 -14.31 -4.02
N ASN A 28 9.54 -14.21 -3.32
CA ASN A 28 9.70 -14.64 -1.93
C ASN A 28 9.75 -13.46 -0.94
N GLU A 29 9.88 -12.24 -1.43
CA GLU A 29 10.11 -11.06 -0.60
C GLU A 29 9.02 -10.00 -0.80
N ALA A 30 8.57 -9.44 0.33
CA ALA A 30 7.69 -8.29 0.36
C ALA A 30 8.18 -7.30 1.41
N ALA A 31 8.08 -6.01 1.10
CA ALA A 31 8.50 -4.92 1.97
C ALA A 31 7.33 -3.97 2.24
N VAL A 32 7.31 -3.36 3.42
CA VAL A 32 6.32 -2.33 3.77
C VAL A 32 6.67 -1.05 3.00
N SER A 33 5.71 -0.55 2.22
CA SER A 33 5.86 0.71 1.47
C SER A 33 5.30 1.90 2.24
N LYS A 34 4.21 1.71 2.98
CA LYS A 34 3.61 2.73 3.84
C LYS A 34 2.87 2.02 4.97
N GLY A 35 2.91 2.58 6.17
CA GLY A 35 2.15 2.06 7.30
C GLY A 35 1.69 3.19 8.19
N GLN A 36 0.53 3.03 8.81
CA GLN A 36 -0.01 3.96 9.79
C GLN A 36 -0.57 3.15 10.96
N ALA A 37 -0.25 3.60 12.17
CA ALA A 37 -0.72 3.00 13.42
C ALA A 37 -1.64 3.98 14.15
N GLY A 38 -2.32 3.49 15.18
CA GLY A 38 -3.16 4.31 16.06
C GLY A 38 -4.64 4.34 15.66
N PHE A 39 -5.11 3.41 14.84
CA PHE A 39 -6.53 3.28 14.53
C PHE A 39 -7.29 2.67 15.71
N ALA A 40 -8.52 3.14 15.93
CA ALA A 40 -9.36 2.64 17.01
C ALA A 40 -10.05 1.31 16.63
N SER A 41 -10.27 1.09 15.32
CA SER A 41 -10.94 -0.11 14.81
C SER A 41 -10.22 -0.71 13.60
N GLU A 42 -10.46 -2.00 13.38
CA GLU A 42 -9.97 -2.73 12.21
C GLU A 42 -10.56 -2.16 10.91
N GLN A 43 -11.86 -1.81 10.90
CA GLN A 43 -12.50 -1.24 9.71
C GLN A 43 -11.90 0.10 9.30
N GLU A 44 -11.58 0.96 10.28
CA GLU A 44 -10.93 2.25 10.02
C GLU A 44 -9.53 2.05 9.42
N ALA A 45 -8.75 1.12 10.00
CA ALA A 45 -7.44 0.76 9.50
C ALA A 45 -7.49 0.18 8.07
N GLN A 46 -8.50 -0.65 7.77
CA GLN A 46 -8.71 -1.23 6.46
C GLN A 46 -9.12 -0.17 5.42
N SER A 47 -10.12 0.65 5.74
CA SER A 47 -10.61 1.71 4.86
C SER A 47 -9.50 2.71 4.52
N TRP A 48 -8.69 3.08 5.52
CA TRP A 48 -7.50 3.89 5.31
C TRP A 48 -6.51 3.21 4.34
N GLY A 49 -6.20 1.94 4.57
CA GLY A 49 -5.24 1.20 3.75
C GLY A 49 -5.67 1.07 2.29
N GLU A 50 -6.96 0.85 2.03
CA GLU A 50 -7.52 0.77 0.67
C GLU A 50 -7.51 2.11 -0.04
N THR A 51 -7.92 3.18 0.66
CA THR A 51 -7.92 4.55 0.14
C THR A 51 -6.51 4.99 -0.21
N GLU A 52 -5.58 4.80 0.71
CA GLU A 52 -4.18 5.16 0.53
C GLU A 52 -3.52 4.34 -0.57
N LEU A 53 -3.84 3.03 -0.68
CA LEU A 53 -3.35 2.19 -1.77
C LEU A 53 -3.81 2.73 -3.14
N LYS A 54 -5.06 3.16 -3.27
CA LYS A 54 -5.58 3.73 -4.52
C LYS A 54 -4.86 5.02 -4.89
N ALA A 55 -4.68 5.94 -3.93
CA ALA A 55 -3.92 7.16 -4.13
C ALA A 55 -2.46 6.87 -4.52
N PHE A 56 -1.83 5.91 -3.85
CA PHE A 56 -0.45 5.50 -4.12
C PHE A 56 -0.27 4.95 -5.54
N LEU A 57 -1.21 4.13 -6.01
CA LEU A 57 -1.20 3.61 -7.38
C LEU A 57 -1.40 4.72 -8.43
N SER A 58 -2.27 5.69 -8.16
CA SER A 58 -2.46 6.86 -9.04
C SER A 58 -1.15 7.65 -9.19
N HIS A 59 -0.52 8.01 -8.07
CA HIS A 59 0.75 8.73 -8.08
C HIS A 59 1.90 7.94 -8.74
N LEU A 60 1.86 6.61 -8.71
CA LEU A 60 2.81 5.78 -9.46
C LEU A 60 2.55 5.81 -10.96
N GLY A 61 1.28 5.78 -11.38
CA GLY A 61 0.87 5.93 -12.77
C GLY A 61 1.39 7.22 -13.37
N ASP A 62 1.11 8.34 -12.72
CA ASP A 62 1.52 9.67 -13.18
C ASP A 62 3.05 9.80 -13.30
N ARG A 63 3.78 9.27 -12.31
CA ARG A 63 5.26 9.26 -12.35
C ARG A 63 5.81 8.39 -13.49
N ASN A 64 5.18 7.24 -13.75
CA ASN A 64 5.59 6.37 -14.84
C ASN A 64 5.32 7.03 -16.19
N GLN A 65 4.19 7.70 -16.35
CA GLN A 65 3.86 8.43 -17.58
C GLN A 65 4.89 9.55 -17.85
N ARG A 66 5.18 10.40 -16.87
CA ARG A 66 6.21 11.46 -17.01
C ARG A 66 7.59 10.91 -17.35
N ARG A 67 7.94 9.73 -16.83
CA ARG A 67 9.23 9.08 -17.15
C ARG A 67 9.25 8.46 -18.54
N ALA A 68 8.11 7.98 -19.03
CA ALA A 68 7.98 7.47 -20.40
C ALA A 68 8.13 8.62 -21.41
N GLU A 69 7.47 9.75 -21.18
CA GLU A 69 7.57 10.96 -22.01
C GLU A 69 8.99 11.55 -22.06
N LYS A 70 9.78 11.41 -20.99
CA LYS A 70 11.20 11.81 -20.98
C LYS A 70 12.14 10.84 -21.69
N ARG A 71 11.68 9.63 -22.02
CA ARG A 71 12.49 8.58 -22.65
C ARG A 71 12.21 8.46 -24.15
N SER A 72 11.07 8.97 -24.62
CA SER A 72 10.73 9.08 -26.04
C SER A 72 11.46 10.22 -26.73
#